data_AF-A0A7C6VDK1-F1
#
_entry.id   AF-A0A7C6VDK1-F1
#
_cell.length_a   1.000
_cell.length_b   1.000
_cell.length_c   1.000
_cell.angle_alpha   90.00
_cell.angle_beta   90.00
_cell.angle_gamma   90.00
#
_symmetry.space_group_name_H-M   'P 1'
#
loop_
_entity.id
_entity.type
_entity.pdbx_description
1 polymer ?
#
loop_
_entity_poly.entity_id
_entity_poly.type
_entity_poly.pdbx_seq_one_letter_code
_entity_poly.pdbx_strand_id
1 'polypeptide(L)'
;IITLVGGTVGGYITFSGGHRLLDAGISGVENLDKVNRSAVNGMVIAGIMRVLLFLAILGVVSTGAALDPANPPASAFQIGAGTLGYKFFGIVLWCAGITSVIGASYTSVSFLRTLFDVVGKNVSKWIIGFITASTLLFVTVQQPVTLLVLAGSFNGLILPLTLGTILVASKRKDIVGDYEHPSWLLIFGILVTVITLYMGIKSLSGIAALWS
;
A
#
# COMPACT_ATOMS: atom_id res chain seq x y z
N ILE A 1 -13.89 -4.13 -6.64
CA ILE A 1 -13.85 -4.07 -5.15
C ILE A 1 -12.55 -4.63 -4.59
N ILE A 2 -12.15 -5.87 -4.93
CA ILE A 2 -10.86 -6.48 -4.49
C ILE A 2 -9.66 -5.55 -4.80
N THR A 3 -9.59 -5.02 -6.03
CA THR A 3 -8.55 -4.08 -6.47
C THR A 3 -8.57 -2.74 -5.72
N LEU A 4 -9.75 -2.25 -5.32
CA LEU A 4 -9.88 -1.01 -4.55
C LEU A 4 -9.41 -1.22 -3.10
N VAL A 5 -9.81 -2.32 -2.44
CA VAL A 5 -9.41 -2.61 -1.06
C VAL A 5 -7.92 -2.96 -0.98
N GLY A 6 -7.42 -3.82 -1.88
CA GLY A 6 -6.00 -4.18 -1.94
C GLY A 6 -5.08 -3.03 -2.34
N GLY A 7 -5.60 -2.07 -3.11
CA GLY A 7 -4.86 -0.86 -3.51
C GLY A 7 -4.75 0.19 -2.42
N THR A 8 -5.62 0.18 -1.40
CA THR A 8 -5.58 1.16 -0.30
C THR A 8 -4.88 0.65 0.95
N VAL A 9 -4.96 -0.66 1.22
CA VAL A 9 -4.35 -1.32 2.38
C VAL A 9 -3.34 -2.36 1.92
N GLY A 10 -2.37 -1.92 1.11
CA GLY A 10 -1.31 -2.79 0.61
C GLY A 10 -0.43 -3.31 1.74
N GLY A 11 0.01 -4.57 1.63
CA GLY A 11 0.69 -5.28 2.72
C GLY A 11 1.93 -4.58 3.27
N TYR A 12 2.72 -3.88 2.43
CA TYR A 12 3.90 -3.16 2.88
C TYR A 12 3.59 -1.85 3.62
N ILE A 13 2.43 -1.23 3.33
CA ILE A 13 2.04 0.07 3.91
C ILE A 13 1.82 -0.09 5.40
N THR A 14 1.18 -1.18 5.80
CA THR A 14 0.90 -1.55 7.21
C THR A 14 2.16 -1.54 8.08
N PHE A 15 3.31 -1.97 7.54
CA PHE A 15 4.57 -2.01 8.29
C PHE A 15 5.45 -0.80 8.07
N SER A 16 5.39 -0.17 6.90
CA SER A 16 6.25 0.96 6.54
C SER A 16 6.18 2.11 7.55
N GLY A 17 4.98 2.42 8.05
CA GLY A 17 4.78 3.45 9.06
C GLY A 17 5.38 3.06 10.40
N GLY A 18 5.08 1.86 10.89
CA GLY A 18 5.59 1.34 12.16
C GLY A 18 7.12 1.25 12.18
N HIS A 19 7.73 0.67 11.14
CA HIS A 19 9.18 0.56 11.04
C HIS A 19 9.87 1.93 11.01
N ARG A 20 9.31 2.91 10.29
CA ARG A 20 9.87 4.28 10.28
C ARG A 20 9.76 4.98 11.62
N LEU A 21 8.68 4.77 12.36
CA LEU A 21 8.53 5.29 13.71
C LEU A 21 9.59 4.67 14.64
N LEU A 22 9.80 3.36 14.56
CA LEU A 22 10.83 2.66 15.32
C LEU A 22 12.25 3.11 14.94
N ASP A 23 12.55 3.25 13.65
CA ASP A 23 13.84 3.77 13.17
C ASP A 23 14.08 5.24 13.61
N ALA A 24 13.01 6.01 13.82
CA ALA A 24 13.06 7.36 14.37
C ALA A 24 13.13 7.39 15.92
N GLY A 25 13.24 6.23 16.58
CA GLY A 25 13.28 6.11 18.04
C GLY A 25 11.94 6.37 18.73
N ILE A 26 10.83 6.32 18.00
CA ILE A 26 9.47 6.51 18.54
C ILE A 26 8.89 5.13 18.85
N SER A 27 8.89 4.79 20.14
CA SER A 27 8.33 3.55 20.69
C SER A 27 7.73 3.81 22.07
N GLY A 28 7.02 2.82 22.65
CA GLY A 28 6.47 2.94 24.00
C GLY A 28 5.06 3.54 24.06
N VAL A 29 4.40 3.32 25.19
CA VAL A 29 3.00 3.71 25.46
C VAL A 29 2.85 5.23 25.51
N GLU A 30 3.90 5.94 25.96
CA GLU A 30 3.98 7.40 26.03
C GLU A 30 3.86 8.09 24.66
N ASN A 31 4.14 7.37 23.57
CA ASN A 31 4.05 7.90 22.21
C ASN A 31 2.71 7.58 21.51
N LEU A 32 1.78 6.87 22.17
CA LEU A 32 0.53 6.42 21.53
C LEU A 32 -0.29 7.55 20.91
N ASP A 33 -0.42 8.69 21.59
CA ASP A 33 -1.16 9.83 21.06
C ASP A 33 -0.53 10.38 19.77
N LYS A 34 0.80 10.42 19.71
CA LYS A 34 1.55 10.86 18.53
C LYS A 34 1.37 9.87 17.38
N VAL A 35 1.45 8.56 17.66
CA VAL A 35 1.25 7.49 16.68
C VAL A 35 -0.18 7.52 16.13
N ASN A 36 -1.18 7.60 17.00
CA ASN A 36 -2.59 7.67 16.63
C ASN A 36 -2.89 8.90 15.79
N ARG A 37 -2.42 10.09 16.20
CA ARG A 37 -2.61 11.32 15.43
C ARG A 37 -1.95 11.25 14.06
N SER A 38 -0.74 10.68 13.97
CA SER A 38 -0.06 10.47 12.70
C SER A 38 -0.86 9.55 11.77
N ALA A 39 -1.34 8.41 12.29
CA ALA A 39 -2.14 7.46 11.53
C ALA A 39 -3.48 8.06 11.07
N VAL A 40 -4.21 8.72 11.97
CA VAL A 40 -5.50 9.38 11.65
C VAL A 40 -5.31 10.48 10.62
N ASN A 41 -4.32 11.36 10.78
CA ASN A 41 -4.04 12.41 9.79
C ASN A 41 -3.73 11.81 8.42
N GLY A 42 -2.91 10.76 8.36
CA GLY A 42 -2.61 10.05 7.12
C GLY A 42 -3.86 9.49 6.45
N MET A 43 -4.73 8.82 7.22
CA MET A 43 -6.00 8.28 6.72
C MET A 43 -6.95 9.37 6.23
N VAL A 44 -7.09 10.47 6.98
CA VAL A 44 -7.96 11.60 6.63
C VAL A 44 -7.48 12.28 5.36
N ILE A 45 -6.18 12.61 5.26
CA ILE A 45 -5.60 13.23 4.07
C ILE A 45 -5.80 12.31 2.85
N ALA A 46 -5.51 11.02 2.99
CA ALA A 46 -5.73 10.06 1.90
C ALA A 46 -7.21 9.95 1.50
N GLY A 47 -8.13 10.02 2.46
CA GLY A 47 -9.57 10.04 2.21
C GLY A 47 -10.01 11.29 1.45
N ILE A 48 -9.59 12.47 1.91
CA ILE A 48 -9.89 13.76 1.26
C ILE A 48 -9.37 13.75 -0.18
N MET A 49 -8.13 13.34 -0.40
CA MET A 49 -7.55 13.28 -1.74
C MET A 49 -8.33 12.35 -2.68
N ARG A 50 -8.82 11.20 -2.18
CA ARG A 50 -9.66 10.29 -2.98
C ARG A 50 -10.99 10.94 -3.36
N VAL A 51 -11.64 11.66 -2.44
CA VAL A 51 -12.89 12.38 -2.72
C VAL A 51 -12.64 13.49 -3.73
N LEU A 52 -11.59 14.30 -3.57
CA LEU A 52 -11.25 15.37 -4.50
C LEU A 52 -10.95 14.84 -5.91
N LEU A 53 -10.18 13.75 -6.02
CA LEU A 53 -9.89 13.12 -7.31
C LEU A 53 -11.15 12.53 -7.95
N PHE A 54 -12.01 11.89 -7.15
CA PHE A 54 -13.30 11.39 -7.63
C PHE A 54 -14.18 12.53 -8.16
N LEU A 55 -14.32 13.62 -7.41
CA LEU A 55 -15.10 14.79 -7.83
C LEU A 55 -14.51 15.47 -9.06
N ALA A 56 -13.18 15.54 -9.19
CA ALA A 56 -12.52 16.07 -10.38
C ALA A 56 -12.86 15.27 -11.64
N ILE A 57 -12.77 13.93 -11.56
CA ILE A 57 -13.12 13.05 -12.68
C ILE A 57 -14.63 13.12 -12.96
N LEU A 58 -15.47 13.08 -11.91
CA LEU A 58 -16.92 13.18 -12.04
C LEU A 58 -17.34 14.50 -12.71
N GLY A 59 -16.70 15.61 -12.34
CA GLY A 59 -16.97 16.93 -12.92
C GLY A 59 -16.64 17.00 -14.41
N VAL A 60 -15.62 16.28 -14.88
CA VAL A 60 -15.31 16.18 -16.30
C VAL A 60 -16.34 15.31 -17.02
N VAL A 61 -16.62 14.13 -16.49
CA VAL A 61 -17.54 13.17 -17.13
C VAL A 61 -18.99 13.69 -17.16
N SER A 62 -19.42 14.47 -16.15
CA SER A 62 -20.76 15.05 -16.10
C SER A 62 -21.03 16.09 -17.19
N THR A 63 -20.00 16.64 -17.83
CA THR A 63 -20.14 17.52 -19.01
C THR A 63 -20.49 16.75 -20.29
N GLY A 64 -20.51 15.42 -20.25
CA GLY A 64 -20.65 14.56 -21.44
C GLY A 64 -19.32 14.28 -22.14
N ALA A 65 -18.20 14.76 -21.60
CA ALA A 65 -16.87 14.49 -22.16
C ALA A 65 -16.51 13.00 -22.03
N ALA A 66 -16.11 12.40 -23.15
CA ALA A 66 -15.60 11.04 -23.18
C ALA A 66 -14.12 11.02 -22.76
N LEU A 67 -13.78 10.16 -21.80
CA LEU A 67 -12.39 9.93 -21.42
C LEU A 67 -11.71 9.04 -22.45
N ASP A 68 -10.43 9.28 -22.70
CA ASP A 68 -9.61 8.43 -23.55
C ASP A 68 -9.42 7.06 -22.87
N PRO A 69 -9.88 5.94 -23.46
CA PRO A 69 -9.72 4.61 -22.88
C PRO A 69 -8.26 4.19 -22.68
N ALA A 70 -7.32 4.75 -23.45
CA ALA A 70 -5.90 4.44 -23.31
C ALA A 70 -5.29 5.08 -22.05
N ASN A 71 -5.78 6.24 -21.64
CA ASN A 71 -5.36 6.91 -20.41
C ASN A 71 -6.47 7.77 -19.79
N PRO A 72 -7.47 7.12 -19.14
CA PRO A 72 -8.63 7.83 -18.61
C PRO A 72 -8.29 8.90 -17.55
N PRO A 73 -7.35 8.66 -16.62
CA PRO A 73 -6.96 9.67 -15.64
C PRO A 73 -6.28 10.89 -16.27
N ALA A 74 -5.33 10.69 -17.19
CA ALA A 74 -4.64 11.83 -17.81
C ALA A 74 -5.59 12.66 -18.70
N SER A 75 -6.48 11.99 -19.44
CA SER A 75 -7.47 12.67 -20.27
C SER A 75 -8.47 13.47 -19.43
N ALA A 76 -8.89 12.98 -18.26
CA ALA A 76 -9.73 13.76 -17.35
C ALA A 76 -9.06 15.09 -16.94
N PHE A 77 -7.80 15.04 -16.53
CA PHE A 77 -7.04 16.25 -16.18
C PHE A 77 -6.82 17.17 -17.38
N GLN A 78 -6.58 16.59 -18.55
CA GLN A 78 -6.42 17.34 -19.79
C GLN A 78 -7.71 18.04 -20.23
N ILE A 79 -8.87 17.39 -20.12
CA ILE A 79 -10.16 18.01 -20.44
C ILE A 79 -10.47 19.13 -19.43
N GLY A 80 -10.20 18.90 -18.14
CA GLY A 80 -10.49 19.86 -17.09
C GLY A 80 -9.59 21.11 -17.09
N ALA A 81 -8.31 20.99 -17.48
CA ALA A 81 -7.34 22.08 -17.37
C ALA A 81 -6.37 22.19 -18.56
N GLY A 82 -6.72 21.61 -19.72
CA GLY A 82 -5.90 21.62 -20.93
C GLY A 82 -4.53 20.93 -20.75
N THR A 83 -3.56 21.37 -21.55
CA THR A 83 -2.17 20.86 -21.49
C THR A 83 -1.53 21.03 -20.10
N LEU A 84 -1.95 22.04 -19.33
CA LEU A 84 -1.46 22.25 -17.98
C LEU A 84 -1.90 21.10 -17.06
N GLY A 85 -3.18 20.73 -17.09
CA GLY A 85 -3.71 19.57 -16.36
C GLY A 85 -3.01 18.28 -16.73
N TYR A 86 -2.79 18.05 -18.03
CA TYR A 86 -2.06 16.87 -18.52
C TYR A 86 -0.64 16.78 -17.94
N LYS A 87 0.12 17.89 -17.96
CA LYS A 87 1.48 17.94 -17.39
C LYS A 87 1.49 17.77 -15.87
N PHE A 88 0.54 18.39 -15.16
CA PHE A 88 0.40 18.21 -13.72
C PHE A 88 0.11 16.76 -13.35
N PHE A 89 -0.80 16.10 -14.08
CA PHE A 89 -1.06 14.68 -13.88
C PHE A 89 0.20 13.83 -14.04
N GLY A 90 1.01 14.11 -15.07
CA GLY A 90 2.29 13.44 -15.28
C GLY A 90 3.26 13.59 -14.09
N ILE A 91 3.39 14.79 -13.53
CA ILE A 91 4.22 15.05 -12.34
C ILE A 91 3.66 14.30 -11.13
N VAL A 92 2.35 14.34 -10.91
CA VAL A 92 1.70 13.63 -9.79
C VAL A 92 1.95 12.12 -9.90
N LEU A 93 1.77 11.54 -11.09
CA LEU A 93 2.00 10.12 -11.33
C LEU A 93 3.47 9.73 -11.11
N TRP A 94 4.40 10.59 -11.53
CA TRP A 94 5.84 10.39 -11.31
C TRP A 94 6.20 10.42 -9.82
N CYS A 95 5.72 11.43 -9.07
CA CYS A 95 5.90 11.51 -7.62
C CYS A 95 5.30 10.31 -6.88
N ALA A 96 4.10 9.86 -7.28
CA ALA A 96 3.44 8.68 -6.72
C ALA A 96 4.25 7.41 -6.98
N GLY A 97 4.83 7.27 -8.18
CA GLY A 97 5.70 6.15 -8.54
C GLY A 97 6.97 6.09 -7.67
N ILE A 98 7.71 7.20 -7.56
CA ILE A 98 8.96 7.26 -6.79
C ILE A 98 8.71 6.96 -5.31
N THR A 99 7.72 7.61 -4.71
CA THR A 99 7.40 7.40 -3.29
C THR A 99 7.00 5.96 -3.00
N SER A 100 6.30 5.30 -3.94
CA SER A 100 5.95 3.89 -3.84
C SER A 100 7.17 2.96 -3.97
N VAL A 101 8.05 3.20 -4.94
CA VAL A 101 9.27 2.40 -5.15
C VAL A 101 10.16 2.45 -3.90
N ILE A 102 10.39 3.65 -3.37
CA ILE A 102 11.21 3.82 -2.15
C ILE A 102 10.51 3.18 -0.94
N GLY A 103 9.21 3.39 -0.78
CA GLY A 103 8.43 2.84 0.32
C GLY A 103 8.44 1.30 0.36
N ALA A 104 8.14 0.66 -0.78
CA ALA A 104 8.14 -0.79 -0.89
C ALA A 104 9.54 -1.38 -0.63
N SER A 105 10.58 -0.79 -1.25
CA SER A 105 11.96 -1.26 -1.10
C SER A 105 12.46 -1.12 0.34
N TYR A 106 12.16 0.00 1.00
CA TYR A 106 12.46 0.21 2.41
C TYR A 106 11.79 -0.86 3.28
N THR A 107 10.48 -1.09 3.10
CA THR A 107 9.78 -2.09 3.91
C THR A 107 10.36 -3.49 3.70
N SER A 108 10.61 -3.90 2.45
CA SER A 108 11.23 -5.18 2.13
C SER A 108 12.59 -5.36 2.82
N VAL A 109 13.46 -4.34 2.75
CA VAL A 109 14.79 -4.41 3.38
C VAL A 109 14.70 -4.36 4.91
N SER A 110 13.78 -3.60 5.49
CA SER A 110 13.59 -3.55 6.94
C SER A 110 13.18 -4.91 7.53
N PHE A 111 12.36 -5.69 6.84
CA PHE A 111 12.08 -7.08 7.23
C PHE A 111 13.33 -7.96 7.19
N LEU A 112 14.15 -7.83 6.13
CA LEU A 112 15.39 -8.59 6.00
C LEU A 112 16.43 -8.20 7.06
N ARG A 113 16.48 -6.93 7.47
CA ARG A 113 17.36 -6.45 8.54
C ARG A 113 17.08 -7.15 9.87
N THR A 114 15.82 -7.42 10.20
CA THR A 114 15.45 -8.13 11.44
C THR A 114 15.88 -9.60 11.41
N LEU A 115 16.03 -10.19 10.22
CA LEU A 115 16.44 -11.59 10.04
C LEU A 115 17.96 -11.76 9.85
N PHE A 116 18.64 -10.74 9.30
CA PHE A 116 20.04 -10.80 8.91
C PHE A 116 20.81 -9.53 9.30
N ASP A 117 21.73 -9.64 10.26
CA ASP A 117 22.57 -8.53 10.74
C ASP A 117 23.39 -7.84 9.65
N VAL A 118 23.81 -8.60 8.62
CA VAL A 118 24.57 -8.08 7.47
C VAL A 118 23.77 -7.03 6.70
N VAL A 119 22.44 -7.16 6.66
CA VAL A 119 21.52 -6.20 6.03
C VAL A 119 21.43 -4.93 6.87
N GLY A 120 21.35 -5.07 8.19
CA GLY A 120 21.30 -3.94 9.13
C GLY A 120 22.51 -3.01 9.06
N LYS A 121 23.70 -3.54 8.78
CA LYS A 121 24.93 -2.73 8.66
C LYS A 121 25.01 -1.90 7.37
N ASN A 122 24.21 -2.22 6.35
CA ASN A 122 24.31 -1.61 5.01
C ASN A 122 22.93 -1.32 4.38
N VAL A 123 21.93 -0.92 5.18
CA VAL A 123 20.52 -0.78 4.74
C VAL A 123 20.37 -0.01 3.42
N SER A 124 21.03 1.15 3.28
CA SER A 124 20.94 1.96 2.05
C SER A 124 21.42 1.22 0.81
N LYS A 125 22.51 0.44 0.91
CA LYS A 125 23.03 -0.36 -0.21
C LYS A 125 22.07 -1.46 -0.60
N TRP A 126 21.43 -2.10 0.39
CA TRP A 126 20.43 -3.14 0.14
C TRP A 126 19.15 -2.57 -0.47
N ILE A 127 18.72 -1.37 -0.09
CA ILE A 127 17.59 -0.68 -0.75
C ILE A 127 17.93 -0.39 -2.21
N ILE A 128 19.11 0.19 -2.48
CA ILE A 128 19.55 0.46 -3.86
C ILE A 128 19.61 -0.85 -4.65
N GLY A 129 20.23 -1.90 -4.11
CA GLY A 129 20.32 -3.21 -4.74
C GLY A 129 18.96 -3.83 -5.03
N PHE A 130 18.00 -3.72 -4.10
CA PHE A 130 16.64 -4.21 -4.29
C PHE A 130 15.91 -3.47 -5.42
N ILE A 131 16.04 -2.14 -5.48
CA ILE A 131 15.47 -1.33 -6.57
C ILE A 131 16.11 -1.74 -7.89
N THR A 132 17.45 -1.75 -7.97
CA THR A 132 18.18 -2.11 -9.20
C THR A 132 17.80 -3.51 -9.69
N ALA A 133 17.78 -4.51 -8.81
CA ALA A 133 17.39 -5.87 -9.16
C ALA A 133 15.94 -5.95 -9.66
N SER A 134 15.01 -5.27 -8.97
CA SER A 134 13.60 -5.24 -9.36
C SER A 134 13.41 -4.56 -10.72
N THR A 135 14.13 -3.45 -10.98
CA THR A 135 14.12 -2.76 -12.27
C THR A 135 14.69 -3.65 -13.38
N LEU A 136 15.80 -4.34 -13.13
CA LEU A 136 16.37 -5.26 -14.11
C LEU A 136 15.40 -6.38 -14.46
N LEU A 137 14.82 -7.05 -13.46
CA LEU A 137 13.81 -8.08 -13.66
C LEU A 137 12.62 -7.57 -14.47
N PHE A 138 12.13 -6.36 -14.16
CA PHE A 138 11.03 -5.76 -14.89
C PHE A 138 11.34 -5.55 -16.38
N VAL A 139 12.55 -5.04 -16.69
CA VAL A 139 12.98 -4.78 -18.08
C VAL A 139 13.25 -6.08 -18.84
N THR A 140 13.77 -7.12 -18.18
CA THR A 140 14.12 -8.39 -18.84
C THR A 140 12.94 -9.33 -19.03
N VAL A 141 12.00 -9.41 -18.08
CA VAL A 141 10.90 -10.40 -18.11
C VAL A 141 9.80 -10.00 -19.09
N GLN A 142 9.63 -8.70 -19.38
CA GLN A 142 8.68 -8.15 -20.37
C GLN A 142 7.21 -8.65 -20.24
N GLN A 143 6.80 -9.17 -19.09
CA GLN A 143 5.42 -9.59 -18.79
C GLN A 143 4.79 -8.71 -17.70
N PRO A 144 4.62 -7.39 -17.93
CA PRO A 144 4.12 -6.46 -16.91
C PRO A 144 2.70 -6.81 -16.45
N VAL A 145 1.85 -7.31 -17.34
CA VAL A 145 0.47 -7.70 -17.01
C VAL A 145 0.45 -8.90 -16.07
N THR A 146 1.21 -9.96 -16.37
CA THR A 146 1.33 -11.14 -15.51
C THR A 146 1.89 -10.78 -14.14
N LEU A 147 2.95 -9.95 -14.10
CA LEU A 147 3.53 -9.45 -12.84
C LEU A 147 2.51 -8.64 -12.03
N LEU A 148 1.71 -7.80 -12.69
CA LEU A 148 0.68 -6.98 -12.04
C LEU A 148 -0.46 -7.82 -11.47
N VAL A 149 -0.90 -8.85 -12.20
CA VAL A 149 -1.93 -9.80 -11.73
C VAL A 149 -1.41 -10.61 -10.54
N LEU A 150 -0.21 -11.18 -10.65
CA LEU A 150 0.43 -11.92 -9.55
C LEU A 150 0.60 -11.03 -8.31
N ALA A 151 1.16 -9.82 -8.47
CA ALA A 151 1.34 -8.87 -7.38
C ALA A 151 0.00 -8.51 -6.72
N GLY A 152 -1.05 -8.26 -7.52
CA GLY A 152 -2.39 -7.97 -7.02
C GLY A 152 -2.98 -9.10 -6.18
N SER A 153 -2.84 -10.35 -6.64
CA SER A 153 -3.35 -11.51 -5.92
C SER A 153 -2.54 -11.86 -4.67
N PHE A 154 -1.21 -11.79 -4.73
CA PHE A 154 -0.37 -11.95 -3.53
C PHE A 154 -0.70 -10.86 -2.49
N ASN A 155 -0.84 -9.61 -2.92
CA ASN A 155 -1.21 -8.52 -2.02
C ASN A 155 -2.59 -8.75 -1.36
N GLY A 156 -3.54 -9.37 -2.07
CA GLY A 156 -4.83 -9.79 -1.51
C GLY A 156 -4.72 -10.81 -0.36
N LEU A 157 -3.67 -11.63 -0.32
CA LEU A 157 -3.38 -12.56 0.78
C LEU A 157 -2.49 -11.99 1.87
N ILE A 158 -1.63 -11.04 1.52
CA ILE A 158 -0.70 -10.48 2.50
C ILE A 158 -1.49 -9.78 3.61
N LEU A 159 -2.56 -9.05 3.27
CA LEU A 159 -3.36 -8.31 4.25
C LEU A 159 -3.96 -9.19 5.37
N PRO A 160 -4.67 -10.29 5.11
CA PRO A 160 -5.21 -11.13 6.18
C PRO A 160 -4.12 -11.80 7.02
N LEU A 161 -2.99 -12.18 6.40
CA LEU A 161 -1.86 -12.75 7.15
C LEU A 161 -1.23 -11.71 8.10
N THR A 162 -1.02 -10.49 7.62
CA THR A 162 -0.34 -9.44 8.38
C THR A 162 -1.26 -8.82 9.42
N LEU A 163 -2.51 -8.52 9.06
CA LEU A 163 -3.50 -8.04 10.01
C LEU A 163 -3.84 -9.10 11.06
N GLY A 164 -4.00 -10.36 10.66
CA GLY A 164 -4.25 -11.47 11.58
C GLY A 164 -3.14 -11.64 12.61
N THR A 165 -1.87 -11.60 12.17
CA THR A 165 -0.72 -11.69 13.10
C THR A 165 -0.66 -10.49 14.05
N ILE A 166 -0.92 -9.26 13.58
CA ILE A 166 -0.98 -8.06 14.42
C ILE A 166 -2.13 -8.13 15.43
N LEU A 167 -3.31 -8.62 15.04
CA LEU A 167 -4.45 -8.76 15.95
C LEU A 167 -4.17 -9.75 17.07
N VAL A 168 -3.56 -10.89 16.75
CA VAL A 168 -3.11 -11.86 17.77
C VAL A 168 -2.06 -11.22 18.68
N ALA A 169 -1.07 -10.54 18.11
CA ALA A 169 -0.04 -9.84 18.88
C ALA A 169 -0.63 -8.77 19.80
N SER A 170 -1.68 -8.05 19.38
CA SER A 170 -2.32 -6.99 20.15
C SER A 170 -2.97 -7.46 21.46
N LYS A 171 -3.22 -8.77 21.61
CA LYS A 171 -3.77 -9.39 22.83
C LYS A 171 -2.74 -10.15 23.65
N ARG A 172 -1.52 -10.32 23.13
CA ARG A 172 -0.43 -11.04 23.79
C ARG A 172 0.29 -10.14 24.76
N LYS A 173 0.06 -10.34 26.07
CA LYS A 173 0.71 -9.56 27.15
C LYS A 173 2.23 -9.64 27.11
N ASP A 174 2.78 -10.75 26.63
CA ASP A 174 4.23 -10.92 26.44
C ASP A 174 4.82 -10.05 25.32
N ILE A 175 3.97 -9.49 24.45
CA ILE A 175 4.37 -8.58 23.37
C ILE A 175 3.99 -7.12 23.71
N VAL A 176 2.74 -6.87 24.11
CA VAL A 176 2.22 -5.50 24.30
C VAL A 176 2.27 -5.00 25.75
N GLY A 177 2.66 -5.85 26.71
CA GLY A 177 2.69 -5.49 28.12
C GLY A 177 1.30 -5.15 28.66
N ASP A 178 1.20 -3.99 29.30
CA ASP A 178 -0.04 -3.48 29.92
C ASP A 178 -0.94 -2.69 28.98
N TYR A 179 -0.57 -2.57 27.70
CA TYR A 179 -1.40 -1.87 26.71
C TYR A 179 -2.69 -2.65 26.42
N GLU A 180 -3.83 -1.97 26.55
CA GLU A 180 -5.13 -2.51 26.20
C GLU A 180 -5.63 -1.98 24.85
N HIS A 181 -5.65 -2.84 23.84
CA HIS A 181 -6.17 -2.48 22.52
C HIS A 181 -7.70 -2.34 22.55
N PRO A 182 -8.29 -1.26 21.98
CA PRO A 182 -9.73 -1.05 21.98
C PRO A 182 -10.52 -2.22 21.36
N SER A 183 -11.48 -2.77 22.11
CA SER A 183 -12.25 -3.96 21.69
C SER A 183 -13.01 -3.77 20.38
N TRP A 184 -13.49 -2.56 20.09
CA TRP A 184 -14.18 -2.29 18.83
C TRP A 184 -13.24 -2.37 17.62
N LEU A 185 -12.02 -1.82 17.72
CA LEU A 185 -10.99 -1.94 16.68
C LEU A 185 -10.58 -3.39 16.46
N LEU A 186 -10.50 -4.18 17.53
CA LEU A 186 -10.24 -5.62 17.44
C LEU A 186 -11.34 -6.34 16.63
N ILE A 187 -12.61 -6.07 16.95
CA ILE A 187 -13.75 -6.68 16.24
C ILE A 187 -13.74 -6.30 14.76
N PHE A 188 -13.55 -5.02 14.44
CA PHE A 188 -13.44 -4.57 13.04
C PHE A 188 -12.23 -5.18 12.34
N GLY A 189 -11.09 -5.28 13.02
CA GLY A 189 -9.90 -5.91 12.48
C GLY A 189 -10.13 -7.39 12.15
N ILE A 190 -10.78 -8.14 13.04
CA ILE A 190 -11.15 -9.54 12.79
C ILE A 190 -12.09 -9.65 11.59
N LEU A 191 -13.12 -8.81 11.54
CA LEU A 191 -14.07 -8.79 10.43
C LEU A 191 -13.37 -8.50 9.09
N VAL A 192 -12.51 -7.48 9.03
CA VAL A 192 -11.71 -7.17 7.85
C VAL A 192 -10.77 -8.33 7.48
N THR A 193 -10.15 -8.97 8.46
CA THR A 193 -9.27 -10.14 8.23
C THR A 193 -10.04 -11.29 7.60
N VAL A 194 -11.23 -11.63 8.11
CA VAL A 194 -12.06 -12.71 7.56
C VAL A 194 -12.53 -12.38 6.13
N ILE A 195 -13.00 -11.16 5.90
CA ILE A 195 -13.46 -10.70 4.58
C ILE A 195 -12.30 -10.75 3.57
N THR A 196 -11.15 -10.21 3.93
CA THR A 196 -9.98 -10.15 3.05
C THR A 196 -9.37 -11.53 2.81
N LEU A 197 -9.40 -12.42 3.80
CA LEU A 197 -9.01 -13.82 3.63
C LEU A 197 -9.90 -14.55 2.63
N TYR A 198 -11.22 -14.43 2.76
CA TYR A 198 -12.16 -14.99 1.81
C TYR A 198 -11.93 -14.46 0.38
N MET A 199 -11.75 -13.15 0.25
CA MET A 199 -11.45 -12.51 -1.04
C MET A 199 -10.10 -12.95 -1.62
N GLY A 200 -9.08 -13.09 -0.77
CA GLY A 200 -7.75 -13.54 -1.14
C GLY A 200 -7.77 -14.96 -1.71
N ILE A 201 -8.40 -15.90 -1.00
CA ILE A 201 -8.56 -17.30 -1.45
C ILE A 201 -9.25 -17.36 -2.81
N LYS A 202 -10.37 -16.63 -2.98
CA LYS A 202 -11.09 -16.55 -4.26
C LYS A 202 -10.22 -15.97 -5.39
N SER A 203 -9.33 -15.03 -5.07
CA SER A 203 -8.40 -14.47 -6.06
C SER A 203 -7.36 -15.50 -6.54
N LEU A 204 -6.83 -16.38 -5.68
CA LEU A 204 -5.88 -17.40 -6.14
C LEU A 204 -6.53 -18.48 -6.97
N SER A 205 -7.76 -18.89 -6.63
CA SER A 205 -8.48 -19.85 -7.47
C SER A 205 -8.67 -19.32 -8.90
N GLY A 206 -8.72 -18.00 -9.08
CA GLY A 206 -8.74 -17.37 -10.40
C GLY A 206 -7.39 -17.34 -11.12
N ILE A 207 -6.26 -17.34 -10.40
CA ILE A 207 -4.92 -17.40 -11.02
C ILE A 207 -4.64 -18.79 -11.60
N ALA A 208 -5.14 -19.85 -10.96
CA ALA A 208 -4.95 -21.21 -11.48
C ALA A 208 -5.48 -21.36 -12.92
N ALA A 209 -6.49 -20.57 -13.29
CA ALA A 209 -7.06 -20.52 -14.64
C ALA A 209 -6.24 -19.67 -15.66
N LEU A 210 -5.22 -18.92 -15.22
CA LEU A 210 -4.31 -18.19 -16.12
C LEU A 210 -3.21 -19.07 -16.70
N TRP A 211 -3.00 -20.25 -16.12
CA TRP A 211 -1.99 -21.24 -16.53
C TRP A 211 -2.61 -22.52 -17.13
N SER A 212 -3.93 -22.54 -17.31
CA SER A 212 -4.69 -23.62 -17.97
C SER A 212 -5.09 -23.26 -19.39
#